data_AF-A0A959RXB6-F1
#
_entry.id   AF-A0A959RXB6-F1
#
_cell.length_a   1.000
_cell.length_b   1.000
_cell.length_c   1.000
_cell.angle_alpha   90.00
_cell.angle_beta   90.00
_cell.angle_gamma   90.00
#
_symmetry.space_group_name_H-M   'P 1'
#
loop_
_entity.id
_entity.type
_entity.pdbx_description
1 polymer ?
#
loop_
_entity_poly.entity_id
_entity_poly.type
_entity_poly.pdbx_seq_one_letter_code
_entity_poly.pdbx_strand_id
1 'polypeptide(L)'
;MAENISDQIGTLSNKILPNVKYTIAVASGKGGVGKSTVAVNLALALSKLGAKVGLLDADIYGPSVPLMMGIESRPQVMQKEGTNKMIPLENYGIKLMSIGFLIEENSAVIWRGPMASGALKQFMTDVDWGELDYLIYDMP
;
A
#
# COMPACT_ATOMS: atom_id res chain seq x y z
N MET A 1 -24.02 -33.83 13.83
CA MET A 1 -22.78 -33.42 13.12
C MET A 1 -22.83 -31.90 13.09
N ALA A 2 -22.25 -31.25 14.10
CA ALA A 2 -22.24 -29.79 14.16
C ALA A 2 -21.10 -29.33 13.25
N GLU A 3 -21.42 -28.66 12.15
CA GLU A 3 -20.43 -27.97 11.33
C GLU A 3 -19.74 -26.92 12.19
N ASN A 4 -18.40 -26.96 12.19
CA ASN A 4 -17.57 -26.10 13.01
C ASN A 4 -17.68 -24.66 12.51
N ILE A 5 -18.15 -23.75 13.36
CA ILE A 5 -18.29 -22.31 13.06
C ILE A 5 -16.94 -21.69 12.66
N SER A 6 -15.81 -22.30 13.04
CA SER A 6 -14.45 -21.93 12.62
C SER A 6 -14.20 -22.07 11.12
N ASP A 7 -14.85 -23.04 10.45
CA ASP A 7 -14.63 -23.30 9.03
C ASP A 7 -15.37 -22.27 8.14
N GLN A 8 -16.49 -21.71 8.64
CA GLN A 8 -17.23 -20.64 7.94
C GLN A 8 -16.55 -19.27 8.03
N ILE A 9 -15.78 -18.99 9.08
CA ILE A 9 -14.99 -17.75 9.18
C ILE A 9 -13.83 -17.77 8.17
N GLY A 10 -13.30 -18.95 7.84
CA GLY A 10 -12.24 -19.13 6.84
C GLY A 10 -12.71 -18.91 5.39
N THR A 11 -14.00 -19.05 5.10
CA THR A 11 -14.54 -19.05 3.73
C THR A 11 -15.08 -17.70 3.24
N LEU A 12 -15.20 -16.69 4.11
CA LEU A 12 -15.62 -15.32 3.72
C LEU A 12 -14.47 -14.42 3.26
N SER A 13 -13.26 -14.96 3.13
CA SER A 13 -12.13 -14.19 2.63
C SER A 13 -12.20 -14.06 1.11
N ASN A 14 -13.04 -13.14 0.64
CA ASN A 14 -12.78 -12.41 -0.60
C ASN A 14 -11.48 -11.65 -0.37
N LYS A 15 -10.36 -12.36 -0.49
CA LYS A 15 -9.08 -11.98 0.09
C LYS A 15 -8.47 -10.94 -0.83
N ILE A 16 -8.89 -9.68 -0.66
CA ILE A 16 -8.46 -8.52 -1.46
C ILE A 16 -6.93 -8.51 -1.64
N LEU A 17 -6.20 -8.97 -0.63
CA LEU A 17 -4.75 -9.17 -0.63
C LEU A 17 -4.44 -10.64 -0.29
N PRO A 18 -4.54 -11.57 -1.24
CA PRO A 18 -4.46 -13.01 -0.95
C PRO A 18 -3.05 -13.46 -0.54
N ASN A 19 -2.03 -12.73 -0.99
CA ASN A 19 -0.61 -13.08 -0.84
C ASN A 19 0.12 -12.19 0.19
N VAL A 20 -0.63 -11.45 1.02
CA VAL A 20 -0.07 -10.62 2.11
C VAL A 20 -0.41 -11.28 3.44
N LYS A 21 0.62 -11.63 4.24
CA LYS A 21 0.42 -12.29 5.53
C LYS A 21 -0.14 -11.33 6.59
N TYR A 22 0.43 -10.12 6.67
CA TYR A 22 0.04 -9.11 7.66
C TYR A 22 -0.08 -7.72 7.04
N THR A 23 -1.05 -6.95 7.52
CA THR A 23 -1.19 -5.53 7.21
C THR A 23 -0.97 -4.69 8.46
N ILE A 24 -0.27 -3.57 8.32
CA ILE A 24 0.00 -2.64 9.44
C ILE A 24 -0.41 -1.23 8.98
N ALA A 25 -1.34 -0.60 9.70
CA ALA A 25 -1.69 0.79 9.45
C ALA A 25 -0.93 1.69 10.43
N VAL A 26 -0.20 2.68 9.90
CA VAL A 26 0.46 3.73 10.66
C VAL A 26 -0.35 5.01 10.48
N ALA A 27 -0.96 5.48 11.56
CA ALA A 27 -1.86 6.64 11.55
C ALA A 27 -1.54 7.60 12.70
N SER A 28 -1.95 8.86 12.56
CA SER A 28 -1.78 9.88 13.60
C SER A 28 -2.97 10.82 13.64
N GLY A 29 -3.30 11.34 14.83
CA GLY A 29 -4.38 12.33 14.98
C GLY A 29 -4.01 13.77 14.61
N LYS A 30 -2.75 14.03 14.23
CA LYS A 30 -2.22 15.36 13.94
C LYS A 30 -1.16 15.30 12.85
N GLY A 31 -1.13 16.29 11.97
CA GLY A 31 -0.07 16.46 10.98
C GLY A 31 1.28 16.82 11.62
N GLY A 32 2.38 16.45 10.95
CA GLY A 32 3.74 16.86 11.35
C GLY A 32 4.37 16.07 12.50
N VAL A 33 3.74 15.00 12.98
CA VAL A 33 4.28 14.17 14.08
C VAL A 33 5.33 13.13 13.63
N GLY A 34 5.67 13.09 12.35
CA GLY A 34 6.63 12.12 11.80
C GLY A 34 6.04 10.75 11.44
N LYS A 35 4.73 10.65 11.22
CA LYS A 35 4.01 9.42 10.84
C LYS A 35 4.68 8.69 9.66
N SER A 36 4.87 9.37 8.53
CA SER A 36 5.52 8.81 7.33
C SER A 36 6.95 8.35 7.61
N THR A 37 7.68 9.09 8.46
CA THR A 37 9.02 8.70 8.91
C THR A 37 8.99 7.39 9.68
N VAL A 38 8.02 7.20 10.57
CA VAL A 38 7.83 5.94 11.30
C VAL A 38 7.46 4.81 10.34
N ALA A 39 6.54 5.04 9.40
CA ALA A 39 6.11 4.03 8.43
C ALA A 39 7.29 3.54 7.55
N VAL A 40 8.06 4.48 6.99
CA VAL A 40 9.24 4.17 6.17
C VAL A 40 10.31 3.42 6.97
N ASN A 41 10.64 3.89 8.19
CA ASN A 41 11.67 3.23 8.99
C ASN A 41 11.23 1.85 9.49
N LEU A 42 9.94 1.67 9.78
CA LEU A 42 9.39 0.34 10.10
C LEU A 42 9.54 -0.61 8.90
N ALA A 43 9.22 -0.14 7.69
CA ALA A 43 9.39 -0.92 6.47
C ALA A 43 10.85 -1.32 6.24
N LEU A 44 11.78 -0.38 6.39
CA LEU A 44 13.22 -0.60 6.27
C LEU A 44 13.75 -1.56 7.33
N ALA A 45 13.29 -1.44 8.58
CA ALA A 45 13.70 -2.35 9.65
C ALA A 45 13.24 -3.78 9.38
N LEU A 46 11.98 -3.99 8.98
CA LEU A 46 11.45 -5.31 8.65
C LEU A 46 12.14 -5.91 7.42
N SER A 47 12.39 -5.11 6.37
CA SER A 47 13.15 -5.53 5.19
C SER A 47 14.58 -5.96 5.56
N LYS A 48 15.27 -5.20 6.41
CA LYS A 48 16.62 -5.55 6.92
C LYS A 48 16.64 -6.83 7.76
N LEU A 49 15.52 -7.22 8.37
CA LEU A 49 15.36 -8.49 9.07
C LEU A 49 15.02 -9.66 8.13
N GLY A 50 14.95 -9.42 6.82
CA GLY A 50 14.71 -10.42 5.79
C GLY A 50 13.24 -10.63 5.41
N ALA A 51 12.33 -9.78 5.89
CA ALA A 51 10.91 -9.87 5.52
C ALA A 51 10.66 -9.31 4.11
N LYS A 52 9.69 -9.88 3.38
CA LYS A 52 9.17 -9.30 2.14
C LYS A 52 8.18 -8.17 2.50
N VAL A 53 8.53 -6.92 2.17
CA VAL A 53 7.78 -5.75 2.63
C VAL A 53 7.23 -4.93 1.46
N GLY A 54 5.95 -4.57 1.56
CA GLY A 54 5.32 -3.52 0.79
C GLY A 54 5.02 -2.29 1.66
N LEU A 55 5.11 -1.11 1.05
CA LEU A 55 4.73 0.16 1.63
C LEU A 55 3.72 0.83 0.70
N LEU A 56 2.59 1.24 1.26
CA LEU A 56 1.55 1.97 0.56
C LEU A 56 1.34 3.32 1.24
N ASP A 57 1.66 4.39 0.51
CA ASP A 57 1.41 5.75 0.94
C ASP A 57 0.01 6.21 0.51
N ALA A 58 -0.86 6.36 1.51
CA ALA A 58 -2.25 6.80 1.35
C ALA A 58 -2.46 8.27 1.74
N ASP A 59 -1.39 9.02 2.03
CA ASP A 59 -1.47 10.44 2.35
C ASP A 59 -1.55 11.27 1.06
N ILE A 60 -2.73 11.81 0.81
CA ILE A 60 -3.07 12.53 -0.42
C ILE A 60 -2.54 13.96 -0.41
N TYR A 61 -2.50 14.59 0.78
CA TYR A 61 -2.28 16.02 0.91
C TYR A 61 -0.80 16.38 1.06
N GLY A 62 0.04 15.40 1.36
CA GLY A 62 1.48 15.57 1.46
C GLY A 62 2.23 14.25 1.31
N PRO A 63 2.12 13.55 0.17
CA PRO A 63 2.81 12.29 -0.05
C PRO A 63 4.32 12.51 0.04
N SER A 64 4.90 12.15 1.18
CA SER A 64 6.32 12.33 1.47
C SER A 64 7.12 11.05 1.26
N VAL A 65 6.44 9.90 1.20
CA VAL A 65 7.07 8.58 1.12
C VAL A 65 7.88 8.40 -0.17
N PRO A 66 7.39 8.76 -1.38
CA PRO A 66 8.20 8.65 -2.59
C PRO A 66 9.54 9.39 -2.49
N LEU A 67 9.50 10.62 -1.96
CA LEU A 67 10.69 11.43 -1.73
C LEU A 67 11.64 10.77 -0.71
N MET A 68 11.11 10.31 0.42
CA MET A 68 11.90 9.63 1.46
C MET A 68 12.54 8.33 0.95
N MET A 69 11.86 7.64 0.03
CA MET A 69 12.34 6.42 -0.60
C MET A 69 13.23 6.69 -1.83
N GLY A 70 13.48 7.95 -2.19
CA GLY A 70 14.31 8.32 -3.34
C GLY A 70 13.76 7.84 -4.67
N ILE A 71 12.43 7.84 -4.83
CA ILE A 71 11.74 7.37 -6.03
C ILE A 71 11.13 8.55 -6.78
N GLU A 72 11.62 8.79 -7.99
CA GLU A 72 11.13 9.84 -8.90
C GLU A 72 10.36 9.25 -10.10
N SER A 73 10.42 7.93 -10.28
CA SER A 73 9.74 7.23 -11.37
C SER A 73 8.24 7.13 -11.12
N ARG A 74 7.47 6.90 -12.19
CA ARG A 74 6.03 6.58 -12.10
C ARG A 74 5.81 5.07 -12.27
N PRO A 75 4.83 4.48 -11.57
CA PRO A 75 4.50 3.08 -11.71
C PRO A 75 3.99 2.79 -13.12
N GLN A 76 4.38 1.62 -13.64
CA GLN A 76 3.91 1.15 -14.95
C GLN A 76 2.68 0.26 -14.78
N VAL A 77 1.87 0.20 -15.82
CA VAL A 77 0.75 -0.75 -15.90
C VAL A 77 1.12 -1.82 -16.91
N MET A 78 0.99 -3.09 -16.52
CA MET A 78 1.26 -4.24 -17.37
C MET A 78 0.06 -5.17 -17.42
N GLN A 79 -0.14 -5.84 -18.55
CA GLN A 79 -1.15 -6.88 -18.67
C GLN A 79 -0.60 -8.19 -18.08
N LYS A 80 -1.28 -8.71 -17.06
CA LYS A 80 -0.95 -9.99 -16.41
C LYS A 80 -2.22 -10.79 -16.22
N GLU A 81 -2.23 -12.03 -16.70
CA GLU A 81 -3.38 -12.95 -16.60
C GLU A 81 -4.70 -12.34 -17.15
N GLY A 82 -4.60 -11.55 -18.23
CA GLY A 82 -5.76 -10.89 -18.84
C GLY A 82 -6.28 -9.67 -18.08
N THR A 83 -5.63 -9.24 -17.00
CA THR A 83 -5.97 -8.03 -16.24
C THR A 83 -4.86 -7.00 -16.26
N ASN A 84 -5.21 -5.71 -16.19
CA ASN A 84 -4.22 -4.65 -16.03
C ASN A 84 -3.77 -4.60 -14.57
N LYS A 85 -2.47 -4.77 -14.34
CA LYS A 85 -1.85 -4.69 -13.02
C LYS A 85 -0.88 -3.52 -12.95
N MET A 86 -0.95 -2.77 -11.85
CA MET A 86 0.03 -1.74 -11.52
C MET A 86 1.27 -2.40 -10.92
N ILE A 87 2.43 -2.12 -11.51
CA ILE A 87 3.70 -2.63 -11.01
C ILE A 87 4.21 -1.65 -9.94
N PRO A 88 4.39 -2.10 -8.68
CA PRO A 88 4.94 -1.25 -7.65
C PRO A 88 6.38 -0.90 -7.98
N LEU A 89 6.79 0.32 -7.61
CA LEU A 89 8.18 0.73 -7.69
C LEU A 89 8.95 0.04 -6.56
N GLU A 90 10.26 -0.12 -6.70
CA GLU A 90 11.05 -0.81 -5.68
C GLU A 90 12.30 -0.01 -5.36
N ASN A 91 12.56 0.19 -4.07
CA ASN A 91 13.85 0.65 -3.58
C ASN A 91 14.12 0.07 -2.19
N TYR A 92 15.39 -0.12 -1.84
CA TYR A 92 15.80 -0.73 -0.56
C TYR A 92 15.14 -2.11 -0.28
N GLY A 93 14.80 -2.87 -1.34
CA GLY A 93 14.09 -4.15 -1.23
C GLY A 93 12.63 -4.02 -0.76
N ILE A 94 12.03 -2.84 -0.87
CA ILE A 94 10.65 -2.56 -0.48
C ILE A 94 9.86 -2.18 -1.72
N LYS A 95 8.73 -2.86 -1.92
CA LYS A 95 7.75 -2.50 -2.95
C LYS A 95 6.95 -1.28 -2.49
N LEU A 96 6.87 -0.24 -3.30
CA LEU A 96 6.23 1.03 -2.98
C LEU A 96 5.10 1.33 -3.97
N MET A 97 3.97 1.76 -3.42
CA MET A 97 2.94 2.49 -4.14
C MET A 97 2.56 3.74 -3.34
N SER A 98 2.19 4.82 -4.02
CA SER A 98 1.78 6.08 -3.37
C SER A 98 0.65 6.72 -4.16
N ILE A 99 -0.33 7.31 -3.47
CA ILE A 99 -1.32 8.18 -4.11
C ILE A 99 -0.62 9.36 -4.80
N GLY A 100 0.53 9.81 -4.30
CA GLY A 100 1.35 10.85 -4.93
C GLY A 100 1.73 10.54 -6.38
N PHE A 101 1.82 9.27 -6.78
CA PHE A 101 2.09 8.90 -8.17
C PHE A 101 0.91 9.18 -9.14
N LEU A 102 -0.31 9.24 -8.60
CA LEU A 102 -1.52 9.55 -9.37
C LEU A 102 -1.79 11.04 -9.49
N ILE A 103 -1.09 11.87 -8.70
CA ILE A 103 -1.24 13.32 -8.71
C ILE A 103 -0.30 13.88 -9.80
N GLU A 104 -0.85 14.66 -10.74
CA GLU A 104 -0.03 15.46 -11.63
C GLU A 104 0.42 16.71 -10.87
N GLU A 105 1.72 17.03 -10.93
CA GLU A 105 2.38 18.08 -10.14
C GLU A 105 1.74 19.48 -10.26
N ASN A 106 0.95 19.72 -11.31
CA ASN A 106 0.26 21.00 -11.56
C ASN A 106 -1.28 20.92 -11.49
N SER A 107 -1.84 19.79 -11.05
CA SER A 107 -3.30 19.62 -10.95
C SER A 107 -3.77 19.79 -9.50
N ALA A 108 -4.50 20.85 -9.21
CA ALA A 108 -5.18 21.03 -7.92
C ALA A 108 -6.47 20.19 -7.87
N VAL A 109 -6.33 18.86 -7.80
CA VAL A 109 -7.46 17.94 -7.70
C VAL A 109 -7.95 17.90 -6.25
N ILE A 110 -9.22 18.25 -6.03
CA ILE A 110 -9.87 18.10 -4.72
C ILE A 110 -10.23 16.63 -4.52
N TRP A 111 -9.47 15.93 -3.67
CA TRP A 111 -9.76 14.55 -3.30
C TRP A 111 -10.90 14.49 -2.28
N ARG A 112 -12.03 13.92 -2.69
CA ARG A 112 -13.17 13.61 -1.80
C ARG A 112 -13.03 12.19 -1.25
N GLY A 113 -13.62 11.94 -0.08
CA GLY A 113 -13.57 10.63 0.61
C GLY A 113 -13.82 9.42 -0.29
N PRO A 114 -14.85 9.40 -1.15
CA PRO A 114 -15.07 8.29 -2.08
C PRO A 114 -13.91 8.05 -3.05
N MET A 115 -13.27 9.11 -3.56
CA MET A 115 -12.13 8.98 -4.47
C MET A 115 -10.90 8.43 -3.75
N ALA A 116 -10.61 8.94 -2.55
CA ALA A 116 -9.54 8.43 -1.71
C ALA A 116 -9.71 6.93 -1.39
N SER A 117 -10.91 6.56 -0.95
CA SER A 117 -11.23 5.16 -0.64
C SER A 117 -11.20 4.26 -1.88
N GLY A 118 -11.61 4.78 -3.04
CA GLY A 118 -11.57 4.08 -4.32
C GLY A 118 -10.14 3.80 -4.78
N ALA A 119 -9.27 4.81 -4.71
CA ALA A 119 -7.85 4.66 -5.06
C ALA A 119 -7.16 3.66 -4.12
N LEU A 120 -7.41 3.74 -2.81
CA LEU A 120 -6.86 2.78 -1.84
C LEU A 120 -7.32 1.35 -2.16
N LYS A 121 -8.61 1.15 -2.43
CA LYS A 121 -9.15 -0.15 -2.83
C LYS A 121 -8.50 -0.66 -4.11
N GLN A 122 -8.32 0.20 -5.10
CA GLN A 122 -7.64 -0.12 -6.35
C GLN A 122 -6.19 -0.55 -6.11
N PHE A 123 -5.46 0.13 -5.22
CA PHE A 123 -4.11 -0.28 -4.86
C PHE A 123 -4.05 -1.64 -4.16
N MET A 124 -5.08 -1.98 -3.38
CA MET A 124 -5.15 -3.29 -2.74
C MET A 124 -5.46 -4.41 -3.74
N THR A 125 -6.26 -4.15 -4.79
CA THR A 125 -6.70 -5.19 -5.75
C THR A 125 -5.83 -5.30 -7.01
N ASP A 126 -5.33 -4.17 -7.50
CA ASP A 126 -4.79 -4.06 -8.86
C ASP A 126 -3.28 -3.90 -8.90
N VAL A 127 -2.63 -3.68 -7.74
CA VAL A 127 -1.16 -3.68 -7.66
C VAL A 127 -0.66 -5.13 -7.56
N ASP A 128 0.37 -5.43 -8.33
CA ASP A 128 1.06 -6.73 -8.27
C ASP A 128 2.06 -6.76 -7.10
N TRP A 129 1.52 -6.82 -5.88
CA TRP A 129 2.32 -6.91 -4.65
C TRP A 129 3.17 -8.18 -4.59
N GLY A 130 2.82 -9.23 -5.32
CA GLY A 130 3.43 -10.56 -5.17
C GLY A 130 3.21 -11.10 -3.76
N GLU A 131 4.19 -11.88 -3.26
CA GLU A 131 4.17 -12.37 -1.88
C GLU A 131 4.80 -11.35 -0.92
N LEU A 132 4.05 -10.98 0.10
CA LEU A 132 4.52 -10.10 1.18
C LEU A 132 4.30 -10.73 2.55
N ASP A 133 5.28 -10.57 3.43
CA ASP A 133 5.08 -10.81 4.85
C ASP A 133 4.32 -9.64 5.48
N TYR A 134 4.65 -8.40 5.09
CA TYR A 134 4.03 -7.19 5.60
C TYR A 134 3.68 -6.21 4.48
N LEU A 135 2.45 -5.67 4.52
CA LEU A 135 2.08 -4.47 3.78
C LEU A 135 1.75 -3.35 4.78
N ILE A 136 2.56 -2.29 4.75
CA ILE A 136 2.44 -1.15 5.65
C ILE A 136 1.70 -0.03 4.94
N TYR A 137 0.72 0.57 5.62
CA TYR A 137 -0.05 1.71 5.13
C TYR A 137 0.39 2.96 5.90
N ASP A 138 0.91 3.96 5.19
CA ASP A 138 1.04 5.32 5.72
C ASP A 138 -0.30 6.03 5.49
N MET A 139 -1.13 6.07 6.54
CA MET A 139 -2.47 6.66 6.48
C MET A 139 -2.40 8.18 6.49
N PRO A 140 -3.37 8.93 5.94
CA PRO A 140 -3.44 10.38 6.13
C PRO A 140 -3.58 10.78 7.62
#